data_AF-A0A3S4NVD4-F1
#
_entry.id   AF-A0A3S4NVD4-F1
#
_cell.length_a   1.000
_cell.length_b   1.000
_cell.length_c   1.000
_cell.angle_alpha   90.00
_cell.angle_beta   90.00
_cell.angle_gamma   90.00
#
_symmetry.space_group_name_H-M   'P 1'
#
loop_
_entity.id
_entity.type
_entity.pdbx_description
1 polymer ?
#
loop_
_entity_poly.entity_id
_entity_poly.type
_entity_poly.pdbx_seq_one_letter_code
_entity_poly.pdbx_strand_id
1 'polypeptide(L)'
;MPVSHDLYQDLGCKKEEIEQKRSEDPKLDSLLNKYFDVDAEVVEAETAQSDAPSDDELKKLKEKRVIVKEQIVARLAGQSLTGQ
;
A
#
# COMPACT_ATOMS: atom_id res chain seq x y z
N MET A 1 -19.57 5.69 0.41
CA MET A 1 -19.28 4.45 1.16
C MET A 1 -17.79 4.21 1.01
N PRO A 2 -17.03 3.93 2.09
CA PRO A 2 -15.61 3.68 1.95
C PRO A 2 -15.43 2.43 1.10
N VAL A 3 -14.88 2.61 -0.09
CA VAL A 3 -14.53 1.52 -0.98
C VAL A 3 -13.31 0.90 -0.36
N SER A 4 -13.48 -0.25 0.29
CA SER A 4 -12.37 -1.10 0.72
C SER A 4 -11.51 -1.37 -0.51
N HIS A 5 -10.39 -0.67 -0.64
CA HIS A 5 -9.44 -0.94 -1.70
C HIS A 5 -8.71 -2.22 -1.28
N ASP A 6 -9.22 -3.35 -1.73
CA ASP A 6 -8.51 -4.61 -1.63
C ASP A 6 -7.23 -4.50 -2.45
N LEU A 7 -6.12 -4.20 -1.78
CA LEU A 7 -4.79 -4.16 -2.37
C LEU A 7 -4.56 -5.39 -3.26
N TYR A 8 -4.99 -6.57 -2.79
CA TYR A 8 -4.89 -7.82 -3.54
C TYR A 8 -5.60 -7.79 -4.90
N GLN A 9 -6.81 -7.21 -4.96
CA GLN A 9 -7.55 -6.99 -6.22
C GLN A 9 -6.80 -6.04 -7.14
N ASP A 10 -6.26 -4.97 -6.57
CA ASP A 10 -5.54 -3.94 -7.31
C ASP A 10 -4.21 -4.48 -7.89
N LEU A 11 -3.54 -5.35 -7.14
CA LEU A 11 -2.34 -6.07 -7.58
C LEU A 11 -2.64 -7.18 -8.59
N GLY A 12 -3.91 -7.50 -8.86
CA GLY A 12 -4.31 -8.64 -9.70
C GLY A 12 -3.83 -9.99 -9.16
N CYS A 13 -3.47 -10.06 -7.87
CA CYS A 13 -2.88 -11.24 -7.24
C CYS A 13 -3.84 -11.84 -6.22
N LYS A 14 -3.81 -13.17 -6.08
CA LYS A 14 -4.54 -13.82 -5.00
C LYS A 14 -3.88 -13.49 -3.65
N LYS A 15 -4.69 -13.31 -2.61
CA LYS A 15 -4.18 -13.12 -1.24
C LYS A 15 -3.17 -14.20 -0.86
N GLU A 16 -3.47 -15.46 -1.15
CA GLU A 16 -2.60 -16.60 -0.86
C GLU A 16 -1.23 -16.51 -1.56
N GLU A 17 -1.19 -16.03 -2.81
CA GLU A 17 0.05 -15.79 -3.55
C GLU A 17 0.90 -14.70 -2.90
N ILE A 18 0.26 -13.61 -2.44
CA ILE A 18 0.95 -12.53 -1.73
C ILE A 18 1.47 -13.02 -0.37
N GLU A 19 0.68 -13.83 0.36
CA GLU A 19 1.08 -14.36 1.67
C GLU A 19 2.23 -15.37 1.60
N GLN A 20 2.29 -16.18 0.54
CA GLN A 20 3.47 -17.00 0.25
C GLN A 20 4.68 -16.12 -0.07
N LYS A 21 4.55 -15.21 -1.05
CA LYS A 21 5.64 -14.32 -1.45
C LYS A 21 6.16 -13.47 -0.30
N ARG A 22 5.31 -12.97 0.60
CA ARG A 22 5.75 -12.16 1.75
C ARG A 22 6.49 -12.99 2.79
N SER A 23 6.16 -14.28 2.91
CA SER A 23 6.87 -15.21 3.79
C SER A 23 8.28 -15.51 3.28
N GLU A 24 8.46 -15.51 1.95
CA GLU A 24 9.75 -15.71 1.28
C GLU A 24 10.54 -14.41 1.08
N ASP A 25 9.84 -13.26 1.04
CA ASP A 25 10.40 -11.94 0.78
C ASP A 25 10.10 -10.95 1.92
N PRO A 26 11.04 -10.75 2.87
CA PRO A 26 10.85 -9.84 3.99
C PRO A 26 10.72 -8.37 3.55
N LYS A 27 11.21 -8.01 2.36
CA LYS A 27 11.02 -6.66 1.82
C LYS A 27 9.58 -6.47 1.37
N LEU A 28 9.00 -7.48 0.72
CA LEU A 28 7.60 -7.46 0.34
C LEU A 28 6.69 -7.39 1.57
N ASP A 29 6.98 -8.17 2.62
CA ASP A 29 6.23 -8.10 3.89
C ASP A 29 6.27 -6.69 4.50
N SER A 30 7.45 -6.07 4.57
CA SER A 30 7.57 -4.70 5.07
C SER A 30 6.82 -3.68 4.21
N LEU A 31 6.84 -3.83 2.88
CA LEU A 31 6.09 -2.97 1.96
C LEU A 31 4.58 -3.14 2.14
N LEU A 32 4.10 -4.38 2.28
CA LEU A 32 2.68 -4.67 2.53
C LEU A 32 2.20 -4.04 3.83
N ASN A 33 2.92 -4.25 4.94
CA ASN A 33 2.59 -3.62 6.22
C ASN A 33 2.56 -2.10 6.08
N LYS A 34 3.56 -1.51 5.42
CA LYS A 34 3.62 -0.07 5.18
C LYS A 34 2.45 0.44 4.34
N TYR A 35 1.96 -0.33 3.38
CA TYR A 35 0.77 0.02 2.62
C TYR A 35 -0.46 0.05 3.53
N PHE A 36 -0.64 -0.98 4.36
CA PHE A 36 -1.78 -1.06 5.28
C PHE A 36 -1.76 0.06 6.31
N ASP A 37 -0.59 0.40 6.87
CA ASP A 37 -0.41 1.56 7.76
C ASP A 37 -0.83 2.85 7.06
N VAL A 38 -0.28 3.13 5.87
CA VAL A 38 -0.58 4.38 5.16
C VAL A 38 -2.05 4.41 4.70
N ASP A 39 -2.64 3.29 4.31
CA ASP A 39 -4.05 3.20 3.95
C ASP A 39 -4.95 3.50 5.16
N ALA A 40 -4.62 2.92 6.33
CA ALA A 40 -5.30 3.22 7.58
C ALA A 40 -5.16 4.71 7.94
N GLU A 41 -3.97 5.30 7.83
CA GLU A 41 -3.75 6.73 8.05
C GLU A 41 -4.59 7.59 7.09
N VAL A 42 -4.69 7.23 5.80
CA VAL A 42 -5.53 7.95 4.83
C VAL A 42 -7.00 7.83 5.23
N VAL A 43 -7.48 6.65 5.60
CA VAL A 43 -8.88 6.45 5.99
C VAL A 43 -9.20 7.20 7.28
N GLU A 44 -8.32 7.15 8.28
CA GLU A 44 -8.46 7.95 9.51
C GLU A 44 -8.49 9.43 9.18
N ALA A 45 -7.56 9.91 8.36
CA ALA A 45 -7.50 11.29 7.90
C ALA A 45 -8.77 11.73 7.16
N GLU A 46 -9.34 10.88 6.30
CA GLU A 46 -10.57 11.17 5.56
C GLU A 46 -11.84 11.07 6.43
N THR A 47 -11.79 10.30 7.52
CA THR A 47 -12.94 10.09 8.43
C THR A 47 -12.90 10.99 9.67
N ALA A 48 -11.74 11.55 10.00
CA ALA A 48 -11.56 12.48 11.09
C ALA A 48 -12.39 13.75 10.83
N GLN A 49 -13.41 14.00 11.65
CA GLN A 49 -14.22 15.21 11.56
C GLN A 49 -13.67 16.39 12.38
N SER A 50 -12.96 16.10 13.48
CA SER A 50 -12.51 17.12 14.44
C SER A 50 -11.00 17.35 14.40
N ASP A 51 -10.22 16.33 14.05
CA ASP A 51 -8.76 16.38 13.90
C ASP A 51 -8.36 16.07 12.44
N ALA A 52 -9.17 16.57 11.50
CA ALA A 52 -8.93 16.37 10.08
C ALA A 52 -7.56 16.96 9.73
N PRO A 53 -6.62 16.16 9.21
CA PRO A 53 -5.34 16.68 8.78
C PRO A 53 -5.54 17.67 7.64
N SER A 54 -4.58 18.58 7.49
CA SER A 54 -4.66 19.55 6.38
C SER A 54 -4.65 18.84 5.03
N ASP A 55 -5.24 19.48 4.01
CA ASP A 55 -5.30 18.94 2.65
C ASP A 55 -3.91 18.50 2.13
N ASP A 56 -2.85 19.24 2.50
CA ASP A 56 -1.46 18.92 2.16
C ASP A 56 -0.96 17.61 2.81
N GLU A 57 -1.36 17.34 4.06
CA GLU A 57 -1.04 16.09 4.76
C GLU A 57 -1.81 14.92 4.18
N LEU A 58 -3.11 15.10 3.94
CA LEU A 58 -3.94 14.09 3.29
C LEU A 58 -3.40 13.75 1.89
N LYS A 59 -2.95 14.76 1.13
CA LYS A 59 -2.29 14.58 -0.16
C LYS A 59 -1.00 13.77 -0.04
N LYS A 60 -0.15 14.07 0.94
CA LYS A 60 1.08 13.30 1.21
C LYS A 60 0.79 11.85 1.57
N LEU A 61 -0.23 11.59 2.38
CA LEU A 61 -0.64 10.22 2.74
C LEU A 61 -1.14 9.45 1.51
N LYS A 62 -1.98 10.07 0.68
CA LYS A 62 -2.43 9.50 -0.59
C LYS A 62 -1.26 9.22 -1.55
N GLU A 63 -0.29 10.12 -1.62
CA GLU A 63 0.90 9.95 -2.46
C GLU A 63 1.77 8.79 -1.97
N LYS A 64 2.00 8.71 -0.65
CA LYS A 64 2.68 7.56 -0.02
C LYS A 64 1.96 6.25 -0.33
N ARG A 65 0.63 6.21 -0.27
CA ARG A 65 -0.18 5.03 -0.57
C ARG A 65 0.09 4.52 -1.99
N VAL A 66 0.10 5.43 -2.97
CA VAL A 66 0.42 5.12 -4.37
C VAL A 66 1.86 4.63 -4.50
N ILE A 67 2.83 5.33 -3.91
CA ILE A 67 4.25 4.99 -3.99
C ILE A 67 4.54 3.59 -3.39
N VAL A 68 3.94 3.26 -2.25
CA VAL A 68 4.13 1.93 -1.63
C VAL A 68 3.47 0.85 -2.47
N LYS A 69 2.26 1.11 -2.99
CA LYS A 69 1.59 0.19 -3.92
C LYS A 69 2.44 -0.08 -5.16
N GLU A 70 3.00 0.94 -5.80
CA GLU A 70 3.87 0.76 -6.96
C GLU A 70 5.11 -0.07 -6.63
N GLN A 71 5.72 0.13 -5.45
CA GLN A 71 6.83 -0.70 -4.99
C GLN A 71 6.43 -2.16 -4.80
N ILE A 72 5.24 -2.43 -4.25
CA ILE A 72 4.70 -3.78 -4.11
C ILE A 72 4.49 -4.41 -5.48
N VAL A 73 3.85 -3.69 -6.42
CA VAL A 73 3.65 -4.15 -7.81
C VAL A 73 4.99 -4.49 -8.46
N ALA A 74 5.97 -3.59 -8.38
CA ALA A 74 7.30 -3.81 -8.97
C ALA A 74 7.97 -5.06 -8.38
N ARG A 75 7.87 -5.25 -7.05
CA ARG A 75 8.42 -6.41 -6.36
C ARG A 75 7.74 -7.71 -6.79
N LEU A 76 6.41 -7.70 -6.90
CA LEU A 76 5.61 -8.86 -7.30
C LEU A 76 5.76 -9.23 -8.77
N ALA A 77 5.94 -8.22 -9.64
CA ALA A 77 6.22 -8.41 -11.06
C ALA A 77 7.59 -9.06 -11.31
N GLY A 78 8.38 -9.33 -10.27
CA GLY A 78 9.72 -9.87 -10.41
C GLY A 78 10.70 -8.87 -11.00
N GLN A 79 10.35 -7.57 -11.04
CA GLN A 79 11.32 -6.52 -11.31
C GLN A 79 12.22 -6.40 -10.07
N SER A 80 13.19 -7.29 -10.00
CA SER A 80 14.48 -6.91 -9.45
C SER A 80 14.90 -5.70 -10.28
N LEU A 81 14.91 -4.50 -9.69
CA LEU A 81 15.67 -3.37 -10.25
C LEU A 81 17.15 -3.77 -10.18
N THR A 82 17.53 -4.66 -11.08
CA THR A 82 18.90 -5.08 -11.37
C THR A 82 19.15 -4.68 -12.82
N GLY A 83 19.91 -3.61 -13.00
CA GLY A 83 20.40 -3.11 -14.29
C GLY A 83 19.47 -2.05 -14.90
N GLN A 84 19.94 -0.85 -15.21
CA GLN A 84 21.29 -0.42 -15.62
C GLN A 84 21.69 0.89 -14.95
#